data_AF-A0A2V6BW56-F1
#
_entry.id   AF-A0A2V6BW56-F1
#
_cell.length_a   1.000
_cell.length_b   1.000
_cell.length_c   1.000
_cell.angle_alpha   90.00
_cell.angle_beta   90.00
_cell.angle_gamma   90.00
#
_symmetry.space_group_name_H-M   'P 1'
#
loop_
_entity.id
_entity.type
_entity.pdbx_description
1 polymer ?
#
loop_
_entity_poly.entity_id
_entity_poly.type
_entity_poly.pdbx_seq_one_letter_code
_entity_poly.pdbx_strand_id
1 'polypeptide(L)'
;MVLLIDIGNTHTHLGLANRQRVLKHSTLPTARWFNGRSEIAVKRFVGSASPTGACLCSVVPRATPRVRRAVKRLWNISPVELTPRTVRGVGINYPRPDTIGPDRLANAVAVKHHFGAPAVVVDFGTAVTFDVVDRRGNY
;
A
#
# COMPACT_ATOMS: atom_id res chain seq x y z
N MET A 1 10.10 11.32 -6.95
CA MET A 1 9.91 9.89 -6.62
C MET A 1 8.85 9.78 -5.53
N VAL A 2 8.12 8.67 -5.45
CA VAL A 2 7.13 8.44 -4.38
C VAL A 2 7.50 7.22 -3.55
N LEU A 3 7.31 7.32 -2.24
CA LEU A 3 7.45 6.19 -1.30
C LEU A 3 6.12 5.44 -1.19
N LEU A 4 6.14 4.15 -1.47
CA LEU A 4 5.00 3.24 -1.37
C LEU A 4 5.19 2.37 -0.12
N ILE A 5 4.14 2.20 0.68
CA ILE A 5 4.21 1.44 1.91
C ILE A 5 2.96 0.55 2.02
N ASP A 6 3.14 -0.76 1.97
CA ASP A 6 2.08 -1.72 2.22
C ASP A 6 2.30 -2.40 3.58
N ILE A 7 1.35 -2.23 4.49
CA ILE A 7 1.46 -2.65 5.88
C ILE A 7 0.56 -3.86 6.12
N GLY A 8 1.11 -5.05 5.90
CA GLY A 8 0.52 -6.33 6.25
C GLY A 8 0.74 -6.74 7.71
N ASN A 9 0.07 -7.79 8.15
CA ASN A 9 0.18 -8.32 9.52
C ASN A 9 1.62 -8.76 9.86
N THR A 10 2.22 -9.56 8.98
CA THR A 10 3.58 -10.10 9.19
C THR A 10 4.66 -9.12 8.74
N HIS A 11 4.44 -8.51 7.58
CA HIS A 11 5.45 -7.75 6.87
C HIS A 11 4.92 -6.40 6.41
N THR A 12 5.78 -5.39 6.49
CA THR A 12 5.61 -4.12 5.80
C THR A 12 6.50 -4.13 4.56
N HIS A 13 5.89 -4.01 3.39
CA HIS A 13 6.57 -3.86 2.12
C HIS A 13 6.80 -2.39 1.82
N LEU A 14 8.01 -2.05 1.39
CA LEU A 14 8.43 -0.72 0.99
C LEU A 14 8.73 -0.72 -0.50
N GLY A 15 8.30 0.32 -1.19
CA GLY A 15 8.63 0.58 -2.59
C GLY A 15 9.08 2.02 -2.77
N LEU A 16 10.11 2.25 -3.58
CA LEU A 16 10.43 3.59 -4.08
C LEU A 16 10.15 3.60 -5.58
N ALA A 17 9.21 4.43 -6.03
CA ALA A 17 8.74 4.43 -7.40
C ALA A 17 8.90 5.79 -8.09
N ASN A 18 9.00 5.74 -9.41
CA ASN A 18 8.80 6.91 -10.28
C ASN A 18 7.50 6.73 -11.07
N ARG A 19 7.26 7.59 -12.08
CA ARG A 19 6.03 7.53 -12.89
C ARG A 19 5.88 6.25 -13.74
N GLN A 20 6.97 5.53 -13.98
CA GLN A 20 7.01 4.40 -14.91
C GLN A 20 7.09 3.06 -14.18
N ARG A 21 7.81 2.99 -13.06
CA ARG A 21 8.10 1.73 -12.38
C ARG A 21 8.48 1.89 -10.91
N VAL A 22 8.44 0.78 -10.18
CA VAL A 22 9.11 0.62 -8.90
C VAL A 22 10.62 0.48 -9.14
N LEU A 23 11.42 1.35 -8.54
CA LEU A 23 12.88 1.40 -8.68
C LEU A 23 13.59 0.52 -7.65
N LYS A 24 13.03 0.44 -6.44
CA LYS A 24 13.56 -0.35 -5.34
C LYS A 24 12.42 -0.87 -4.49
N HIS A 25 12.55 -2.08 -3.97
CA HIS A 25 11.64 -2.62 -2.97
C HIS A 25 12.41 -3.31 -1.85
N SER A 26 11.80 -3.39 -0.67
CA SER A 26 12.33 -4.10 0.48
C SER A 26 11.20 -4.45 1.41
N THR A 27 11.42 -5.42 2.29
CA THR A 27 10.45 -5.81 3.31
C THR A 27 11.06 -5.65 4.70
N LEU A 28 10.23 -5.34 5.69
CA LEU A 28 10.61 -5.41 7.11
C LEU A 28 9.46 -6.00 7.95
N PRO A 29 9.75 -6.71 9.05
CA PRO A 29 8.68 -7.23 9.91
C PRO A 29 7.82 -6.09 10.47
N THR A 30 6.49 -6.17 10.34
CA THR A 30 5.57 -5.12 10.82
C THR A 30 5.72 -4.85 12.32
N ALA A 31 6.08 -5.88 13.09
CA ALA A 31 6.40 -5.76 14.51
C ALA A 31 7.51 -4.73 14.82
N ARG A 32 8.41 -4.42 13.88
CA ARG A 32 9.44 -3.38 14.06
C ARG A 32 8.86 -1.97 14.19
N TRP A 33 7.61 -1.73 13.80
CA TRP A 33 6.97 -0.43 14.02
C TRP A 33 6.67 -0.20 15.50
N PHE A 34 6.64 -1.25 16.31
CA PHE A 34 6.28 -1.20 17.73
C PHE A 34 7.47 -1.00 18.67
N ASN A 35 8.69 -1.22 18.17
CA ASN A 35 9.93 -1.10 18.95
C ASN A 35 10.83 0.09 18.53
N GLY A 36 10.30 1.01 17.71
CA GLY A 36 11.00 2.24 17.31
C GLY A 36 12.12 2.06 16.29
N ARG A 37 12.43 0.84 15.84
CA ARG A 37 13.56 0.57 14.92
C ARG A 37 13.23 0.80 13.44
N SER A 38 11.95 0.98 13.10
CA SER A 38 11.50 1.06 11.70
C SER A 38 11.90 2.34 11.01
N GLU A 39 11.90 3.50 11.68
CA GLU A 39 12.24 4.78 11.03
C GLU A 39 13.65 4.75 10.43
N ILE A 40 14.62 4.19 11.18
CA ILE A 40 16.00 4.00 10.72
C ILE A 40 16.05 3.07 9.51
N ALA A 41 15.31 1.96 9.54
CA ALA A 41 15.27 1.00 8.45
C ALA A 41 14.68 1.62 7.18
N VAL A 42 13.58 2.38 7.28
CA VAL A 42 12.96 3.06 6.14
C VAL A 42 13.89 4.17 5.61
N LYS A 43 14.53 4.95 6.48
CA LYS A 43 15.52 5.97 6.06
C LYS A 43 16.69 5.34 5.30
N ARG A 44 17.24 4.23 5.80
CA ARG A 44 18.31 3.47 5.13
C ARG A 44 17.84 2.88 3.78
N PHE A 45 16.61 2.39 3.73
CA PHE A 45 16.02 1.88 2.48
C PHE A 45 15.94 2.97 1.40
N VAL A 46 15.45 4.16 1.76
CA VAL A 46 15.35 5.32 0.87
C VAL A 46 16.75 5.84 0.47
N GLY A 47 17.73 5.79 1.37
CA GLY A 47 19.11 6.18 1.08
C GLY A 47 19.24 7.69 0.84
N SER A 48 19.96 8.07 -0.22
CA SER A 48 20.14 9.48 -0.62
C SER A 48 18.96 10.05 -1.41
N ALA A 49 17.95 9.24 -1.73
CA ALA A 49 16.76 9.72 -2.41
C ALA A 49 15.95 10.68 -1.53
N SER A 50 15.30 11.64 -2.16
CA SER A 50 14.30 12.50 -1.52
C SER A 50 12.93 12.25 -2.16
N PRO A 51 12.10 11.38 -1.57
CA PRO A 51 10.72 11.21 -1.99
C PRO A 51 10.01 12.57 -1.94
N THR A 52 9.19 12.86 -2.94
CA THR A 52 8.38 14.08 -3.04
C THR A 52 6.93 13.82 -2.63
N GLY A 53 6.58 12.55 -2.39
CA GLY A 53 5.27 12.11 -1.95
C GLY A 53 5.33 10.70 -1.37
N ALA A 54 4.26 10.29 -0.70
CA ALA A 54 4.14 8.95 -0.17
C ALA A 54 2.68 8.47 -0.26
N CYS A 55 2.50 7.18 -0.49
CA CYS A 55 1.23 6.48 -0.44
C CYS A 55 1.36 5.26 0.47
N LEU A 56 0.33 4.95 1.25
CA LEU A 56 0.30 3.73 2.05
C LEU A 56 -1.05 3.01 1.96
N CYS A 57 -1.02 1.70 2.08
CA CYS A 57 -2.16 0.85 2.39
C CYS A 57 -1.85 0.05 3.67
N SER A 58 -2.86 -0.26 4.47
CA SER A 58 -2.64 -0.91 5.77
C SER A 58 -3.83 -1.75 6.19
N VAL A 59 -3.54 -2.99 6.58
CA VAL A 59 -4.48 -3.86 7.31
C VAL A 59 -4.15 -3.89 8.82
N VAL A 60 -3.21 -3.07 9.28
CA VAL A 60 -2.74 -3.03 10.68
C VAL A 60 -2.94 -1.63 11.29
N PRO A 61 -4.13 -1.33 11.86
CA PRO A 61 -4.47 0.00 12.36
C PRO A 61 -3.50 0.56 13.42
N ARG A 62 -2.89 -0.32 14.22
CA ARG A 62 -1.93 0.08 15.26
C ARG A 62 -0.57 0.51 14.69
N ALA A 63 -0.21 0.06 13.48
CA ALA A 63 1.04 0.43 12.83
C ALA A 63 0.89 1.70 11.98
N THR A 64 -0.28 1.90 11.34
CA THR A 64 -0.57 3.05 10.47
C THR A 64 -0.16 4.43 11.04
N PRO A 65 -0.57 4.85 12.25
CA PRO A 65 -0.22 6.18 12.77
C PRO A 65 1.28 6.35 13.01
N ARG A 66 2.00 5.25 13.27
CA ARG A 66 3.46 5.27 13.45
C ARG A 66 4.18 5.44 12.13
N VAL A 67 3.73 4.74 11.09
CA VAL A 67 4.25 4.92 9.72
C VAL A 67 4.02 6.35 9.25
N ARG A 68 2.80 6.89 9.42
CA ARG A 68 2.47 8.27 9.06
C ARG A 68 3.39 9.28 9.75
N ARG A 69 3.62 9.09 11.06
CA ARG A 69 4.53 9.94 11.84
C ARG A 69 5.96 9.85 11.35
N ALA A 70 6.45 8.66 11.05
CA ALA A 70 7.79 8.43 10.54
C ALA A 70 8.02 9.14 9.21
N VAL A 71 7.10 8.98 8.26
CA VAL A 71 7.19 9.63 6.94
C VAL A 71 7.14 11.17 7.09
N LYS A 72 6.27 11.68 7.97
CA LYS A 72 6.19 13.11 8.26
C LYS A 72 7.48 13.65 8.89
N ARG A 73 8.10 12.92 9.82
CA ARG A 73 9.35 13.34 10.46
C ARG A 73 10.56 13.29 9.53
N LEU A 74 10.64 12.26 8.70
CA LEU A 74 11.80 12.03 7.83
C LEU A 74 11.80 12.93 6.59
N TRP A 75 10.64 13.22 6.02
CA TRP A 75 10.53 13.92 4.74
C TRP A 75 9.48 15.06 4.72
N ASN A 76 8.87 15.40 5.86
CA ASN A 76 7.77 16.38 5.94
C ASN A 76 6.53 16.05 5.08
N ILE A 77 6.39 14.80 4.65
CA ILE A 77 5.28 14.33 3.81
C ILE A 77 4.13 13.79 4.67
N SER A 78 2.90 14.17 4.32
CA SER A 78 1.69 13.51 4.80
C SER A 78 1.29 12.44 3.77
N PRO A 79 1.43 11.13 4.07
CA PRO A 79 1.11 10.10 3.09
C PRO A 79 -0.38 10.09 2.73
N VAL A 80 -0.69 9.81 1.46
CA VAL A 80 -2.04 9.45 1.05
C VAL A 80 -2.31 8.02 1.50
N GLU A 81 -3.39 7.82 2.23
CA GLU A 81 -3.81 6.49 2.66
C GLU A 81 -4.83 5.93 1.66
N LEU A 82 -4.56 4.75 1.11
CA LEU A 82 -5.47 4.03 0.24
C LEU A 82 -6.59 3.41 1.09
N THR A 83 -7.82 3.77 0.76
CA THR A 83 -9.05 3.36 1.44
C THR A 83 -10.16 3.28 0.41
N PRO A 84 -11.33 2.71 0.74
CA PRO A 84 -12.51 2.80 -0.12
C PRO A 84 -12.90 4.23 -0.53
N ARG A 85 -12.56 5.24 0.27
CA ARG A 85 -12.92 6.65 0.04
C ARG A 85 -11.91 7.38 -0.84
N THR A 86 -10.67 6.90 -0.87
CA THR A 86 -9.55 7.55 -1.55
C THR A 86 -9.13 6.81 -2.82
N VAL A 87 -9.51 5.54 -2.96
CA VAL A 87 -9.21 4.74 -4.15
C VAL A 87 -9.80 5.38 -5.41
N ARG A 88 -9.03 5.31 -6.49
CA ARG A 88 -9.42 5.80 -7.82
C ARG A 88 -9.01 4.75 -8.85
N GLY A 89 -9.67 4.76 -10.01
CA GLY A 89 -9.40 3.83 -11.10
C GLY A 89 -10.24 2.55 -11.06
N VAL A 90 -10.78 2.16 -9.89
CA VAL A 90 -11.72 1.04 -9.72
C VAL A 90 -13.00 1.54 -9.03
N GLY A 91 -14.16 1.03 -9.44
CA GLY A 91 -15.41 1.23 -8.71
C GLY A 91 -15.51 0.27 -7.52
N ILE A 92 -16.45 0.50 -6.61
CA ILE A 92 -16.71 -0.41 -5.48
C ILE A 92 -18.19 -0.79 -5.51
N ASN A 93 -18.47 -2.06 -5.75
CA ASN A 93 -19.79 -2.67 -5.65
C ASN A 93 -19.75 -3.79 -4.61
N TYR A 94 -19.35 -3.41 -3.39
CA TYR A 94 -19.24 -4.31 -2.26
C TYR A 94 -20.18 -3.84 -1.14
N PRO A 95 -21.00 -4.71 -0.52
CA PRO A 95 -22.02 -4.30 0.44
C PRO A 95 -21.48 -3.50 1.65
N ARG A 96 -20.25 -3.80 2.07
CA ARG A 96 -19.57 -3.10 3.17
C ARG A 96 -18.17 -2.65 2.72
N PRO A 97 -18.05 -1.54 1.98
CA PRO A 97 -16.78 -1.09 1.40
C PRO A 97 -15.66 -0.97 2.42
N ASP A 98 -15.96 -0.43 3.61
CA ASP A 98 -15.00 -0.23 4.71
C ASP A 98 -14.42 -1.54 5.29
N THR A 99 -14.96 -2.71 4.91
CA THR A 99 -14.42 -4.03 5.30
C THR A 99 -13.42 -4.62 4.32
N ILE A 100 -13.23 -3.98 3.15
CA ILE A 100 -12.24 -4.41 2.17
C ILE A 100 -10.84 -4.05 2.68
N GLY A 101 -9.92 -5.01 2.65
CA GLY A 101 -8.51 -4.76 2.89
C GLY A 101 -7.94 -3.74 1.88
N PRO A 102 -7.26 -2.67 2.32
CA PRO A 102 -6.67 -1.70 1.40
C PRO A 102 -5.68 -2.28 0.38
N ASP A 103 -5.00 -3.37 0.73
CA ASP A 103 -4.18 -4.20 -0.15
C ASP A 103 -4.99 -4.79 -1.31
N ARG A 104 -6.18 -5.33 -1.03
CA ARG A 104 -7.12 -5.86 -2.05
C ARG A 104 -7.59 -4.77 -3.02
N LEU A 105 -7.79 -3.54 -2.52
CA LEU A 105 -8.07 -2.39 -3.39
C LEU A 105 -6.88 -2.03 -4.28
N ALA A 106 -5.64 -2.12 -3.77
CA ALA A 106 -4.44 -1.88 -4.56
C ALA A 106 -4.31 -2.92 -5.69
N ASN A 107 -4.55 -4.20 -5.38
CA ASN A 107 -4.59 -5.30 -6.35
C ASN A 107 -5.63 -5.03 -7.45
N ALA A 108 -6.83 -4.60 -7.08
CA ALA A 108 -7.91 -4.31 -8.02
C ALA A 108 -7.61 -3.13 -8.96
N VAL A 109 -7.01 -2.07 -8.42
CA VAL A 109 -6.55 -0.93 -9.23
C VAL A 109 -5.46 -1.38 -10.20
N ALA A 110 -4.49 -2.16 -9.72
CA ALA A 110 -3.36 -2.61 -10.53
C ALA A 110 -3.83 -3.55 -11.66
N VAL A 111 -4.67 -4.53 -11.38
CA VAL A 111 -5.13 -5.49 -12.41
C VAL A 111 -5.93 -4.77 -13.49
N LYS A 112 -6.81 -3.85 -13.11
CA LYS A 112 -7.61 -3.07 -14.07
C LYS A 112 -6.74 -2.15 -14.92
N HIS A 113 -5.71 -1.54 -14.32
CA HIS A 113 -4.80 -0.66 -15.05
C HIS A 113 -3.93 -1.43 -16.06
N HIS A 114 -3.41 -2.59 -15.68
CA HIS A 114 -2.46 -3.35 -16.50
C HIS A 114 -3.10 -4.33 -17.49
N PHE A 115 -4.24 -4.92 -17.12
CA PHE A 115 -4.88 -6.01 -17.87
C PHE A 115 -6.32 -5.72 -18.26
N GLY A 116 -6.91 -4.63 -17.78
CA GLY A 116 -8.32 -4.30 -18.02
C GLY A 116 -9.28 -5.07 -17.11
N ALA A 117 -10.56 -5.06 -17.48
CA ALA A 117 -11.62 -5.76 -16.76
C ALA A 117 -12.55 -6.47 -17.76
N PRO A 118 -13.16 -7.63 -17.40
CA PRO A 118 -13.17 -8.26 -16.09
C PRO A 118 -11.86 -8.98 -15.77
N ALA A 119 -11.53 -9.13 -14.48
CA ALA A 119 -10.32 -9.82 -14.03
C ALA A 119 -10.52 -10.47 -12.65
N VAL A 120 -9.69 -11.47 -12.35
CA VAL A 120 -9.57 -12.06 -11.01
C VAL A 120 -8.10 -11.97 -10.60
N VAL A 121 -7.83 -11.42 -9.42
CA VAL A 121 -6.50 -11.48 -8.79
C VAL A 121 -6.52 -12.56 -7.73
N VAL A 122 -5.50 -13.40 -7.74
CA VAL A 122 -5.25 -14.40 -6.68
C VAL A 122 -3.99 -13.98 -5.94
N ASP A 123 -4.15 -13.59 -4.68
CA ASP A 123 -3.04 -13.13 -3.84
C ASP A 123 -2.68 -14.19 -2.80
N PHE A 124 -1.41 -14.61 -2.79
CA PHE A 124 -0.87 -15.62 -1.89
C PHE A 124 -0.14 -14.95 -0.72
N GLY A 125 -0.93 -14.41 0.21
CA GLY A 125 -0.43 -13.78 1.43
C GLY A 125 -0.57 -14.68 2.66
N THR A 126 -0.78 -14.06 3.83
CA THR A 126 -1.15 -14.78 5.06
C THR A 126 -2.45 -15.56 4.90
N ALA A 127 -3.37 -15.03 4.10
CA ALA A 127 -4.51 -15.75 3.55
C ALA A 127 -4.39 -15.75 2.02
N VAL A 128 -4.99 -16.76 1.37
CA VAL A 128 -5.18 -16.73 -0.07
C VAL A 128 -6.47 -15.96 -0.35
N THR A 129 -6.39 -14.86 -1.11
CA THR A 129 -7.57 -14.06 -1.47
C THR A 129 -7.85 -14.14 -2.97
N PHE A 130 -9.13 -14.00 -3.30
CA PHE A 130 -9.62 -13.89 -4.66
C PHE A 130 -10.35 -12.55 -4.79
N ASP A 131 -9.77 -11.63 -5.55
CA ASP A 131 -10.31 -10.30 -5.79
C ASP A 131 -10.91 -10.26 -7.19
N VAL A 132 -12.21 -10.05 -7.28
CA VAL A 132 -12.94 -10.05 -8.55
C VAL A 132 -13.18 -8.61 -8.97
N VAL A 133 -12.81 -8.26 -10.19
CA VAL A 133 -13.17 -7.00 -10.83
C VAL A 133 -14.14 -7.30 -11.97
N ASP A 134 -15.36 -6.78 -11.88
CA ASP A 134 -16.44 -7.05 -12.83
C ASP A 134 -16.21 -6.36 -14.20
N ARG A 135 -17.08 -6.63 -15.18
CA ARG A 135 -17.00 -6.02 -16.53
C ARG A 135 -17.16 -4.50 -16.54
N ARG A 136 -17.76 -3.92 -15.50
CA ARG A 136 -17.90 -2.46 -15.33
C ARG A 136 -16.66 -1.86 -14.64
N GLY A 137 -15.71 -2.70 -14.24
CA GLY A 137 -14.51 -2.30 -13.53
C GLY A 137 -14.77 -1.94 -12.07
N ASN A 138 -15.78 -2.56 -11.45
CA ASN A 138 -16.03 -2.51 -10.02
C ASN A 138 -15.38 -3.70 -9.33
N TYR A 139 -14.78 -3.45 -8.16
CA TYR A 139 -14.50 -4.46 -7.16
C TYR A 139 -15.79 -4.96 -6.50
#